data_AF-A0A101V9T7-F1
#
_entry.id   AF-A0A101V9T7-F1
#
_cell.length_a   1.000
_cell.length_b   1.000
_cell.length_c   1.000
_cell.angle_alpha   90.00
_cell.angle_beta   90.00
_cell.angle_gamma   90.00
#
_symmetry.space_group_name_H-M   'P 1'
#
loop_
_entity.id
_entity.type
_entity.pdbx_description
1 polymer ?
#
loop_
_entity_poly.entity_id
_entity_poly.type
_entity_poly.pdbx_seq_one_letter_code
_entity_poly.pdbx_strand_id
1 'polypeptide(L)'
;MDFILTGLFASFMAWVVNKLILSKEGLKGVVFFGPFTEELFKTGMALFFNTSIILTHIVFGFVEALIDYRNTNNSTVAIVSLASHTILGIITYGSYILIGNIFIAFLIAVIIHILWNRLVINIVVQKS
;
A
#
# COMPACT_ATOMS: atom_id res chain seq x y z
N MET A 1 11.41 4.29 -16.27
CA MET A 1 10.50 5.27 -15.63
C MET A 1 11.12 5.63 -14.28
N ASP A 2 11.06 6.88 -13.82
CA ASP A 2 11.54 7.18 -12.46
C ASP A 2 10.57 6.63 -11.38
N PHE A 3 10.98 6.64 -10.11
CA PHE A 3 10.18 6.15 -8.98
C PHE A 3 8.92 7.00 -8.68
N ILE A 4 8.93 8.29 -9.02
CA ILE A 4 7.80 9.21 -8.83
C ILE A 4 6.68 8.81 -9.77
N LEU A 5 6.96 8.73 -11.07
CA LEU A 5 5.97 8.33 -12.07
C LEU A 5 5.50 6.89 -11.83
N THR A 6 6.41 6.01 -11.39
CA THR A 6 6.06 4.63 -11.06
C THR A 6 5.13 4.56 -9.84
N GLY A 7 5.41 5.31 -8.78
CA GLY A 7 4.56 5.36 -7.58
C GLY A 7 3.17 5.94 -7.86
N LEU A 8 3.10 7.04 -8.61
CA LEU A 8 1.83 7.65 -9.04
C LEU A 8 1.00 6.68 -9.89
N PHE A 9 1.64 5.97 -10.81
CA PHE A 9 0.95 5.00 -11.66
C PHE A 9 0.48 3.78 -10.86
N ALA A 10 1.29 3.30 -9.92
CA ALA A 10 0.90 2.24 -8.99
C ALA A 10 -0.32 2.65 -8.15
N SER A 11 -0.34 3.87 -7.59
CA SER A 11 -1.49 4.41 -6.86
C SER A 11 -2.75 4.48 -7.70
N PHE A 12 -2.63 4.97 -8.94
CA PHE A 12 -3.76 5.03 -9.86
C PHE A 12 -4.34 3.64 -10.15
N MET A 13 -3.48 2.67 -10.47
CA MET A 13 -3.93 1.31 -10.79
C MET A 13 -4.52 0.59 -9.57
N ALA A 14 -3.89 0.73 -8.40
CA ALA A 14 -4.44 0.21 -7.15
C ALA A 14 -5.83 0.80 -6.87
N TRP A 15 -6.00 2.11 -7.03
CA TRP A 15 -7.28 2.78 -6.87
C TRP A 15 -8.37 2.25 -7.84
N VAL A 16 -8.03 2.05 -9.12
CA VAL A 16 -8.97 1.48 -10.09
C VAL A 16 -9.42 0.09 -9.65
N VAL A 17 -8.49 -0.79 -9.28
CA VAL A 17 -8.81 -2.16 -8.88
C VAL A 17 -9.56 -2.17 -7.54
N ASN A 18 -9.17 -1.33 -6.57
CA ASN A 18 -9.84 -1.23 -5.28
C ASN A 18 -11.28 -0.73 -5.43
N LYS A 19 -11.55 0.18 -6.39
CA LYS A 19 -12.93 0.56 -6.74
C LYS A 19 -13.74 -0.60 -7.29
N LEU A 20 -13.15 -1.44 -8.14
CA LEU A 20 -13.81 -2.63 -8.66
C LEU A 20 -14.10 -3.64 -7.53
N ILE A 21 -13.15 -3.85 -6.63
CA ILE A 21 -13.33 -4.69 -5.43
C ILE A 21 -14.47 -4.13 -4.56
N LEU A 22 -14.45 -2.83 -4.27
CA LEU A 22 -15.49 -2.17 -3.47
C LEU A 22 -16.88 -2.38 -4.08
N SER A 23 -17.00 -2.29 -5.41
CA SER A 23 -18.29 -2.46 -6.11
C SER A 23 -18.85 -3.89 -6.04
N LYS A 24 -17.99 -4.89 -5.88
CA LYS A 24 -18.37 -6.32 -5.90
C LYS A 24 -18.48 -6.94 -4.51
N GLU A 25 -17.51 -6.63 -3.66
CA GLU A 25 -17.29 -7.28 -2.36
C GLU A 25 -17.51 -6.34 -1.17
N GLY A 26 -17.78 -5.05 -1.44
CA GLY A 26 -17.96 -4.03 -0.42
C GLY A 26 -16.67 -3.72 0.37
N LEU A 27 -16.83 -3.05 1.51
CA LEU A 27 -15.70 -2.63 2.34
C LEU A 27 -14.86 -3.82 2.82
N LYS A 28 -15.49 -4.93 3.23
CA LYS A 28 -14.76 -6.14 3.68
C LYS A 28 -13.81 -6.67 2.62
N GLY A 29 -14.24 -6.65 1.35
CA GLY A 29 -13.38 -7.02 0.23
C GLY A 29 -12.17 -6.10 0.08
N VAL A 30 -12.36 -4.78 0.18
CA VAL A 30 -11.25 -3.81 0.10
C VAL A 30 -10.26 -4.02 1.25
N VAL A 31 -10.74 -4.29 2.47
CA VAL A 31 -9.86 -4.52 3.63
C VAL A 31 -8.94 -5.72 3.43
N PHE A 32 -9.43 -6.77 2.78
CA PHE A 32 -8.68 -8.01 2.62
C PHE A 32 -7.90 -8.07 1.31
N PHE A 33 -8.53 -7.71 0.19
CA PHE A 33 -7.93 -7.78 -1.15
C PHE A 33 -7.21 -6.50 -1.58
N GLY A 34 -7.57 -5.35 -1.01
CA GLY A 34 -6.90 -4.06 -1.31
C GLY A 34 -5.40 -4.09 -0.99
N PRO A 35 -4.98 -4.55 0.21
CA PRO A 35 -3.55 -4.69 0.51
C PRO A 35 -2.79 -5.54 -0.51
N PHE A 36 -3.40 -6.62 -1.01
CA PHE A 36 -2.79 -7.46 -2.04
C PHE A 36 -2.57 -6.70 -3.35
N THR A 37 -3.59 -5.99 -3.85
CA THR A 37 -3.50 -5.22 -5.11
C THR A 37 -2.51 -4.08 -4.99
N GLU A 38 -2.47 -3.40 -3.85
CA GLU A 38 -1.54 -2.32 -3.57
C GLU A 38 -0.09 -2.80 -3.56
N GLU A 39 0.23 -3.86 -2.80
CA GLU A 39 1.58 -4.43 -2.82
C GLU A 39 1.97 -4.95 -4.21
N LEU A 40 1.01 -5.52 -4.94
CA LEU A 40 1.24 -6.04 -6.28
C LEU A 40 1.63 -4.91 -7.23
N PHE A 41 0.92 -3.79 -7.22
CA PHE A 41 1.25 -2.67 -8.08
C PHE A 41 2.51 -1.94 -7.64
N LYS A 42 2.70 -1.67 -6.33
CA LYS A 42 3.91 -1.00 -5.85
C LYS A 42 5.17 -1.81 -6.16
N THR A 43 5.18 -3.08 -5.81
CA THR A 43 6.35 -3.95 -6.01
C THR A 43 6.48 -4.36 -7.47
N GLY A 44 5.40 -4.81 -8.10
CA GLY A 44 5.40 -5.27 -9.49
C GLY A 44 5.82 -4.17 -10.47
N MET A 45 5.32 -2.94 -10.30
CA MET A 45 5.72 -1.82 -11.17
C MET A 45 7.14 -1.34 -10.88
N ALA A 46 7.56 -1.31 -9.61
CA ALA A 46 8.94 -0.98 -9.27
C ALA A 46 9.93 -1.94 -9.97
N LEU A 47 9.63 -3.24 -9.97
CA LEU A 47 10.42 -4.24 -10.70
C LEU A 47 10.32 -4.06 -12.21
N PHE A 48 9.11 -3.92 -12.75
CA PHE A 48 8.87 -3.81 -14.20
C PHE A 48 9.60 -2.62 -14.82
N PHE A 49 9.61 -1.48 -14.13
CA PHE A 49 10.30 -0.27 -14.59
C PHE A 49 11.75 -0.16 -14.10
N ASN A 50 12.24 -1.17 -13.38
CA ASN A 50 13.59 -1.22 -12.80
C ASN A 50 13.93 0.03 -11.98
N THR A 51 13.08 0.34 -10.99
CA THR A 51 13.23 1.47 -10.09
C THR A 51 13.18 1.04 -8.61
N SER A 52 13.40 1.97 -7.69
CA SER A 52 13.46 1.68 -6.26
C SER A 52 12.10 1.25 -5.71
N ILE A 53 12.05 0.06 -5.10
CA ILE A 53 10.88 -0.47 -4.40
C ILE A 53 10.49 0.47 -3.26
N ILE A 54 11.45 0.87 -2.42
CA ILE A 54 11.20 1.74 -1.25
C ILE A 54 10.66 3.10 -1.70
N LEU A 55 11.30 3.76 -2.68
CA LEU A 55 10.85 5.09 -3.11
C LEU A 55 9.48 5.04 -3.80
N THR A 56 9.20 3.97 -4.56
CA THR A 56 7.88 3.75 -5.15
C THR A 56 6.80 3.62 -4.07
N HIS A 57 7.10 2.91 -2.97
CA HIS A 57 6.19 2.79 -1.82
C HIS A 57 5.97 4.12 -1.09
N ILE A 58 7.02 4.95 -0.96
CA ILE A 58 6.90 6.28 -0.34
C ILE A 58 5.99 7.18 -1.16
N VAL A 59 6.18 7.22 -2.49
CA VAL A 59 5.32 8.03 -3.37
C VAL A 59 3.88 7.53 -3.34
N PHE A 60 3.68 6.21 -3.33
CA PHE A 60 2.37 5.62 -3.18
C PHE A 60 1.70 6.05 -1.86
N GLY A 61 2.41 5.90 -0.75
CA GLY A 61 1.92 6.31 0.57
C GLY A 61 1.69 7.81 0.70
N PHE A 62 2.42 8.63 -0.06
CA PHE A 62 2.18 10.07 -0.11
C PHE A 62 0.83 10.38 -0.78
N VAL A 63 0.49 9.68 -1.87
CA VAL A 63 -0.83 9.82 -2.51
C VAL A 63 -1.95 9.43 -1.55
N GLU A 64 -1.82 8.30 -0.87
CA GLU A 64 -2.82 7.88 0.12
C GLU A 64 -2.93 8.84 1.29
N ALA A 65 -1.80 9.31 1.83
CA ALA A 65 -1.80 10.31 2.89
C ALA A 65 -2.53 11.61 2.51
N LEU A 66 -2.38 12.07 1.26
CA LEU A 66 -3.13 13.23 0.76
C LEU A 66 -4.63 12.96 0.66
N ILE A 67 -5.02 11.75 0.24
CA ILE A 67 -6.43 11.34 0.15
C ILE A 67 -7.04 11.21 1.55
N ASP A 68 -6.35 10.55 2.46
CA ASP A 68 -6.78 10.37 3.84
C ASP A 68 -6.91 11.70 4.57
N TYR A 69 -5.95 12.60 4.39
CA TYR A 69 -6.06 13.96 4.93
C TYR A 69 -7.29 14.68 4.37
N ARG A 70 -7.52 14.62 3.05
CA ARG A 70 -8.68 15.26 2.44
C ARG A 70 -10.01 14.68 2.94
N ASN A 71 -10.07 13.38 3.20
CA ASN A 71 -11.29 12.70 3.65
C ASN A 71 -11.58 12.89 5.14
N THR A 72 -10.54 13.07 5.96
CA THR A 72 -10.67 13.08 7.44
C THR A 72 -10.34 14.43 8.07
N ASN A 73 -9.68 15.33 7.33
CA ASN A 73 -9.03 16.54 7.84
C ASN A 73 -8.08 16.28 9.03
N ASN A 74 -7.51 15.07 9.13
CA ASN A 74 -6.70 14.63 10.25
C ASN A 74 -5.28 14.29 9.79
N SER A 75 -4.30 15.12 10.19
CA SER A 75 -2.89 14.94 9.84
C SER A 75 -2.30 13.65 10.41
N THR A 76 -2.80 13.15 11.54
CA THR A 76 -2.32 11.89 12.13
C THR A 76 -2.65 10.71 11.23
N VAL A 77 -3.84 10.67 10.63
CA VAL A 77 -4.24 9.60 9.69
C VAL A 77 -3.31 9.61 8.47
N ALA A 78 -3.06 10.80 7.91
CA ALA A 78 -2.16 10.98 6.78
C ALA A 78 -0.70 10.55 7.09
N ILE A 79 -0.18 10.95 8.25
CA ILE A 79 1.17 10.55 8.70
C ILE A 79 1.25 9.03 8.88
N VAL A 80 0.23 8.43 9.49
CA VAL A 80 0.16 6.98 9.67
C VAL A 80 0.14 6.27 8.32
N SER A 81 -0.68 6.72 7.36
CA SER A 81 -0.70 6.17 5.99
C SER A 81 0.69 6.20 5.34
N LEU A 82 1.33 7.38 5.27
CA LEU A 82 2.66 7.53 4.68
C LEU A 82 3.71 6.66 5.39
N ALA A 83 3.70 6.64 6.72
CA ALA A 83 4.65 5.85 7.51
C ALA A 83 4.44 4.35 7.28
N SER A 84 3.19 3.87 7.28
CA SER A 84 2.85 2.47 7.04
C SER A 84 3.35 1.99 5.68
N HIS A 85 3.12 2.73 4.60
CA HIS A 85 3.61 2.33 3.29
C HIS A 85 5.13 2.41 3.16
N THR A 86 5.77 3.39 3.81
CA THR A 86 7.24 3.48 3.87
C THR A 86 7.82 2.24 4.55
N ILE A 87 7.26 1.85 5.71
CA ILE A 87 7.66 0.66 6.45
C ILE A 87 7.44 -0.60 5.61
N LEU A 88 6.30 -0.73 4.92
CA LEU A 88 6.03 -1.87 4.03
C LEU A 88 7.03 -1.94 2.86
N GLY A 89 7.45 -0.80 2.30
CA GLY A 89 8.51 -0.77 1.29
C GLY A 89 9.87 -1.25 1.82
N ILE A 90 10.22 -0.84 3.04
CA ILE A 90 11.43 -1.30 3.73
C ILE A 90 11.35 -2.80 4.02
N ILE A 91 10.20 -3.29 4.51
CA ILE A 91 9.97 -4.72 4.75
C ILE A 91 10.11 -5.50 3.45
N THR A 92 9.46 -5.07 2.38
CA THR A 92 9.51 -5.76 1.08
C THR A 92 10.95 -5.85 0.57
N TYR A 93 11.67 -4.72 0.51
CA TYR A 93 13.04 -4.72 0.02
C TYR A 93 14.00 -5.46 0.97
N GLY A 94 13.86 -5.26 2.28
CA GLY A 94 14.66 -5.95 3.29
C GLY A 94 14.48 -7.46 3.25
N SER A 95 13.24 -7.95 3.17
CA SER A 95 12.93 -9.37 2.99
C SER A 95 13.50 -9.90 1.67
N TYR A 96 13.45 -9.12 0.59
CA TYR A 96 14.06 -9.51 -0.68
C TYR A 96 15.57 -9.70 -0.56
N ILE A 97 16.28 -8.76 0.10
CA ILE A 97 17.72 -8.85 0.30
C ILE A 97 18.10 -10.03 1.22
N LEU A 98 17.31 -10.32 2.25
CA LEU A 98 17.59 -11.39 3.20
C LEU A 98 17.28 -12.79 2.65
N ILE A 99 16.20 -12.93 1.88
CA ILE A 99 15.68 -14.23 1.42
C ILE A 99 16.13 -14.54 -0.01
N GLY A 100 16.41 -13.50 -0.82
CA GLY A 100 16.74 -13.62 -2.24
C GLY A 100 15.55 -13.93 -3.15
N ASN A 101 14.32 -13.92 -2.62
CA ASN A 101 13.11 -14.23 -3.38
C ASN A 101 12.05 -13.14 -3.24
N ILE A 102 11.80 -12.43 -4.35
CA ILE A 102 10.88 -11.30 -4.38
C ILE A 102 9.41 -11.71 -4.18
N PHE A 103 9.03 -12.92 -4.60
CA PHE A 103 7.67 -13.43 -4.38
C PHE A 103 7.41 -13.66 -2.90
N ILE A 104 8.39 -14.22 -2.17
CA ILE A 104 8.26 -14.41 -0.71
C ILE A 104 8.21 -13.06 0.00
N ALA A 105 9.08 -12.11 -0.40
CA ALA A 105 9.08 -10.76 0.16
C ALA A 105 7.74 -10.02 -0.06
N PHE A 106 7.18 -10.14 -1.26
CA PHE A 106 5.85 -9.63 -1.59
C PHE A 106 4.76 -10.25 -0.69
N LEU A 107 4.74 -11.58 -0.53
CA LEU A 107 3.75 -12.26 0.31
C LEU A 107 3.85 -11.83 1.78
N ILE A 108 5.08 -11.64 2.31
CA ILE A 108 5.30 -11.13 3.66
C ILE A 108 4.69 -9.72 3.80
N ALA A 109 4.96 -8.83 2.86
CA ALA A 109 4.41 -7.47 2.87
C ALA A 109 2.88 -7.47 2.80
N VAL A 110 2.28 -8.29 1.95
CA VAL A 110 0.81 -8.45 1.87
C VAL A 110 0.22 -8.90 3.19
N ILE A 111 0.79 -9.94 3.82
CA ILE A 111 0.28 -10.46 5.09
C ILE A 111 0.35 -9.38 6.17
N ILE A 112 1.49 -8.70 6.30
CA ILE A 112 1.67 -7.63 7.28
C ILE A 112 0.70 -6.48 7.00
N HIS A 113 0.49 -6.12 5.73
CA HIS A 113 -0.41 -5.05 5.34
C HIS A 113 -1.88 -5.39 5.65
N ILE A 114 -2.34 -6.61 5.36
CA ILE A 114 -3.69 -7.06 5.74
C ILE A 114 -3.87 -7.00 7.26
N LEU A 115 -2.89 -7.46 8.03
CA LEU A 115 -2.94 -7.41 9.50
C LEU A 115 -3.00 -5.96 10.01
N TRP A 116 -2.18 -5.08 9.45
CA TRP A 116 -2.16 -3.66 9.77
C TRP A 116 -3.49 -2.98 9.44
N ASN A 117 -4.03 -3.20 8.25
CA ASN A 117 -5.28 -2.58 7.81
C ASN A 117 -6.46 -3.01 8.68
N ARG A 118 -6.52 -4.29 9.06
CA ARG A 118 -7.52 -4.79 10.02
C ARG A 118 -7.38 -4.12 11.39
N LEU A 119 -6.16 -3.93 11.89
CA LEU A 119 -5.92 -3.26 13.16
C LEU A 119 -6.35 -1.79 13.13
N VAL A 120 -5.98 -1.05 12.09
CA VAL A 120 -6.37 0.36 11.91
C VAL A 120 -7.89 0.50 11.87
N ILE A 121 -8.58 -0.33 11.08
CA ILE A 121 -10.04 -0.27 10.99
C ILE A 121 -10.70 -0.59 12.31
N ASN A 122 -10.22 -1.58 13.06
CA ASN A 122 -10.77 -1.88 14.39
C ASN A 122 -10.59 -0.70 15.36
N ILE A 123 -9.46 0.00 15.32
CA ILE A 123 -9.20 1.16 16.19
C ILE A 123 -10.04 2.37 15.79
N VAL A 124 -10.23 2.59 14.48
CA VAL A 124 -10.91 3.77 13.93
C VAL A 124 -12.43 3.59 13.98
N VAL A 125 -12.96 2.42 13.61
CA VAL A 125 -14.42 2.15 13.56
C VAL A 125 -15.02 1.89 14.95
N GLN A 126 -14.26 1.41 15.94
CA GLN A 126 -14.79 1.28 17.31
C GLN A 126 -14.93 2.62 18.06
N LYS A 127 -14.50 3.74 17.46
CA LYS A 127 -14.64 5.08 18.04
C LYS A 127 -15.76 5.94 17.42
N SER A 128 -16.54 5.39 16.49
CA SER A 128 -17.74 6.02 15.91
C SER A 128 -19.01 5.39 16.45
#